data_AF-A0A1Q7V7A3-F1
#
_entry.id   AF-A0A1Q7V7A3-F1
#
_cell.length_a   1.000
_cell.length_b   1.000
_cell.length_c   1.000
_cell.angle_alpha   90.00
_cell.angle_beta   90.00
_cell.angle_gamma   90.00
#
_symmetry.space_group_name_H-M   'P 1'
#
loop_
_entity.id
_entity.type
_entity.pdbx_description
1 polymer ?
#
loop_
_entity_poly.entity_id
_entity_poly.type
_entity_poly.pdbx_seq_one_letter_code
_entity_poly.pdbx_strand_id
1 'polypeptide(L)'
;MMKTQSPDTSLDAELVLIRMIRKAPMTRRFAFVQSWTASMLEAGSQYMQQLHPQASDEDARLLFIERQYGKELTDKLRQTLHMYAVHIADTSDYWEAICPLVKTCEDLDIPYALSGSLASSLYGMERATLQIDVVADLRQKHLLSFCDHLSPFYLLPREEIGAAIQQQTSFALVHLESLLKVVVTPPRIMALGQPMFHRVREAVLVEREQSIRLLAPEQVIVLLLGAFKRSDEGADDLWYDLLGVLKVQGTDLDMPSLAQQAAALDVTELLE
;
A
#
# COMPACT_ATOMS: atom_id res chain seq x y z
N MET A 1 -6.80 -21.43 22.22
CA MET A 1 -8.11 -20.73 22.18
C MET A 1 -7.88 -19.42 21.44
N MET A 2 -8.69 -19.08 20.44
CA MET A 2 -8.51 -17.85 19.66
C MET A 2 -8.70 -16.62 20.58
N LYS A 3 -7.70 -15.73 20.64
CA LYS A 3 -7.81 -14.43 21.30
C LYS A 3 -8.30 -13.40 20.28
N THR A 4 -9.12 -12.45 20.70
CA THR A 4 -9.54 -11.32 19.87
C THR A 4 -8.37 -10.38 19.60
N GLN A 5 -8.42 -9.61 18.51
CA GLN A 5 -7.40 -8.61 18.21
C GLN A 5 -7.55 -7.39 19.12
N SER A 6 -8.79 -6.97 19.36
CA SER A 6 -9.10 -5.87 20.27
C SER A 6 -9.61 -6.42 21.60
N PRO A 7 -9.12 -5.89 22.74
CA PRO A 7 -9.63 -6.25 24.07
C PRO A 7 -11.10 -5.83 24.27
N ASP A 8 -11.56 -4.82 23.51
CA ASP A 8 -12.92 -4.28 23.59
C ASP A 8 -13.90 -4.97 22.63
N THR A 9 -13.44 -5.98 21.88
CA THR A 9 -14.27 -6.77 20.96
C THR A 9 -14.52 -8.15 21.54
N SER A 10 -15.80 -8.57 21.61
CA SER A 10 -16.14 -9.93 21.99
C SER A 10 -15.73 -10.94 20.90
N LEU A 11 -15.43 -12.18 21.29
CA LEU A 11 -15.08 -13.24 20.34
C LEU A 11 -16.18 -13.45 19.29
N ASP A 12 -17.46 -13.41 19.70
CA ASP A 12 -18.60 -13.56 18.80
C ASP A 12 -18.66 -12.43 17.76
N ALA A 13 -18.42 -11.18 18.17
CA ALA A 13 -18.38 -10.03 17.28
C ALA A 13 -17.24 -10.15 16.26
N GLU A 14 -16.04 -10.53 16.70
CA GLU A 14 -14.90 -10.72 15.79
C GLU A 14 -15.15 -11.86 14.79
N LEU A 15 -15.78 -12.96 15.22
CA LEU A 15 -16.18 -14.05 14.32
C LEU A 15 -17.26 -13.63 13.33
N VAL A 16 -18.18 -12.73 13.69
CA VAL A 16 -19.12 -12.13 12.73
C VAL A 16 -18.36 -11.28 11.71
N LEU A 17 -17.46 -10.40 12.16
CA LEU A 17 -16.66 -9.54 11.29
C LEU A 17 -15.86 -10.37 10.28
N ILE A 18 -15.08 -11.36 10.74
CA ILE A 18 -14.29 -12.24 9.87
C ILE A 18 -15.18 -12.95 8.83
N ARG A 19 -16.36 -13.43 9.23
CA ARG A 19 -17.32 -14.07 8.30
C ARG A 19 -17.85 -13.09 7.26
N MET A 20 -18.06 -11.82 7.63
CA MET A 20 -18.50 -10.79 6.68
C MET A 20 -17.40 -10.46 5.69
N ILE A 21 -16.16 -10.28 6.16
CA ILE A 21 -14.99 -10.03 5.29
C ILE A 21 -14.82 -11.18 4.31
N ARG A 22 -14.82 -12.44 4.78
CA ARG A 22 -14.69 -13.63 3.93
C ARG A 22 -15.74 -13.70 2.81
N LYS A 23 -16.97 -13.25 3.06
CA LYS A 23 -18.06 -13.22 2.06
C LYS A 23 -17.98 -12.02 1.12
N ALA A 24 -17.26 -10.97 1.49
CA ALA A 24 -17.14 -9.77 0.68
C ALA A 24 -16.18 -10.02 -0.52
N PRO A 25 -16.57 -9.63 -1.75
CA PRO A 25 -15.65 -9.66 -2.89
C PRO A 25 -14.53 -8.64 -2.69
N MET A 26 -13.41 -8.81 -3.42
CA MET A 26 -12.25 -7.90 -3.34
C MET A 26 -12.63 -6.45 -3.64
N THR A 27 -13.56 -6.22 -4.57
CA THR A 27 -14.09 -4.88 -4.85
C THR A 27 -14.70 -4.21 -3.64
N ARG A 28 -15.44 -4.96 -2.81
CA ARG A 28 -16.06 -4.42 -1.59
C ARG A 28 -15.04 -4.18 -0.49
N ARG A 29 -14.06 -5.08 -0.33
CA ARG A 29 -12.96 -4.90 0.64
C ARG A 29 -12.11 -3.66 0.28
N PHE A 30 -11.80 -3.49 -1.00
CA PHE A 30 -11.09 -2.32 -1.50
C PHE A 30 -11.87 -1.02 -1.27
N ALA A 31 -13.17 -1.01 -1.57
CA ALA A 31 -14.02 0.15 -1.32
C ALA A 31 -14.08 0.54 0.17
N PHE A 32 -14.03 -0.43 1.10
CA PHE A 32 -13.91 -0.14 2.52
C PHE A 32 -12.59 0.55 2.88
N VAL A 33 -11.46 0.05 2.37
CA VAL A 33 -10.16 0.69 2.56
C VAL A 33 -10.15 2.11 2.02
N GLN A 34 -10.66 2.32 0.80
CA GLN A 34 -10.79 3.65 0.18
C GLN A 34 -11.63 4.59 1.06
N SER A 35 -12.81 4.15 1.50
CA SER A 35 -13.70 4.96 2.31
C SER A 35 -13.08 5.34 3.65
N TRP A 36 -12.41 4.41 4.34
CA TRP A 36 -11.75 4.67 5.61
C TRP A 36 -10.56 5.62 5.46
N THR A 37 -9.75 5.45 4.41
CA THR A 37 -8.67 6.39 4.13
C THR A 37 -9.19 7.79 3.81
N ALA A 38 -10.24 7.90 2.98
CA ALA A 38 -10.85 9.18 2.64
C ALA A 38 -11.36 9.91 3.89
N SER A 39 -12.05 9.20 4.80
CA SER A 39 -12.50 9.76 6.08
C SER A 39 -11.34 10.22 6.97
N MET A 40 -10.24 9.48 7.00
CA MET A 40 -9.04 9.88 7.76
C MET A 40 -8.39 11.14 7.19
N LEU A 41 -8.29 11.24 5.86
CA LEU A 41 -7.77 12.43 5.17
C LEU A 41 -8.66 13.64 5.39
N GLU A 42 -9.97 13.48 5.30
CA GLU A 42 -10.94 14.54 5.53
C GLU A 42 -10.86 15.05 6.98
N ALA A 43 -10.87 14.14 7.97
CA ALA A 43 -10.72 14.51 9.37
C ALA A 43 -9.39 15.23 9.64
N GLY A 44 -8.30 14.76 9.02
CA GLY A 44 -6.99 15.40 9.09
C GLY A 44 -6.98 16.81 8.51
N SER A 45 -7.61 17.00 7.34
CA SER A 45 -7.76 18.30 6.69
C SER A 45 -8.60 19.26 7.52
N GLN A 46 -9.76 18.82 8.01
CA GLN A 46 -10.63 19.63 8.88
C GLN A 46 -9.90 20.07 10.15
N TYR A 47 -9.10 19.18 10.74
CA TYR A 47 -8.25 19.53 11.88
C TYR A 47 -7.21 20.61 11.50
N MET A 48 -6.61 20.55 10.30
CA MET A 48 -5.71 21.60 9.83
C MET A 48 -6.42 22.94 9.61
N GLN A 49 -7.63 22.94 9.08
CA GLN A 49 -8.43 24.17 8.92
C GLN A 49 -8.72 24.85 10.26
N GLN A 50 -9.01 24.07 11.31
CA GLN A 50 -9.21 24.62 12.64
C GLN A 50 -7.95 25.30 13.20
N LEU A 51 -6.78 24.74 12.93
CA LEU A 51 -5.49 25.34 13.32
C LEU A 51 -5.10 26.53 12.43
N HIS A 52 -5.57 26.55 11.18
CA HIS A 52 -5.26 27.57 10.19
C HIS A 52 -6.53 28.12 9.53
N PRO A 53 -7.34 28.95 10.22
CA PRO A 53 -8.67 29.35 9.74
C PRO A 53 -8.69 30.17 8.44
N GLN A 54 -7.53 30.63 7.97
CA GLN A 54 -7.36 31.39 6.72
C GLN A 54 -6.90 30.49 5.56
N ALA A 55 -6.57 29.23 5.83
CA ALA A 55 -6.16 28.28 4.79
C ALA A 55 -7.37 27.88 3.94
N SER A 56 -7.16 27.75 2.64
CA SER A 56 -8.13 27.12 1.75
C SER A 56 -8.28 25.62 2.06
N ASP A 57 -9.31 24.98 1.51
CA ASP A 57 -9.48 23.52 1.62
C ASP A 57 -8.27 22.76 1.08
N GLU A 58 -7.76 23.21 -0.07
CA GLU A 58 -6.56 22.65 -0.71
C GLU A 58 -5.32 22.82 0.18
N ASP A 59 -5.11 24.02 0.74
CA ASP A 59 -3.99 24.29 1.62
C ASP A 59 -4.05 23.47 2.91
N ALA A 60 -5.24 23.26 3.47
CA ALA A 60 -5.42 22.44 4.65
C ALA A 60 -5.08 20.97 4.40
N ARG A 61 -5.47 20.43 3.24
CA ARG A 61 -5.06 19.08 2.82
C ARG A 61 -3.54 18.99 2.70
N LEU A 62 -2.90 19.96 2.03
CA LEU A 62 -1.44 19.99 1.89
C LEU A 62 -0.71 20.15 3.23
N LEU A 63 -1.25 20.92 4.19
CA LEU A 63 -0.72 21.02 5.55
C LEU A 63 -0.83 19.69 6.30
N PHE A 64 -1.91 18.93 6.09
CA PHE A 64 -2.05 17.60 6.66
C PHE A 64 -1.01 16.65 6.05
N ILE A 65 -0.85 16.66 4.73
CA ILE A 65 0.15 15.86 4.02
C ILE A 65 1.58 16.23 4.46
N GLU A 66 1.86 17.51 4.70
CA GLU A 66 3.15 17.97 5.23
C GLU A 66 3.51 17.29 6.56
N ARG A 67 2.54 17.08 7.45
CA ARG A 67 2.77 16.35 8.71
C ARG A 67 3.08 14.88 8.49
N GLN A 68 2.56 14.27 7.42
CA GLN A 68 2.72 12.85 7.14
C GLN A 68 4.01 12.56 6.36
N TYR A 69 4.33 13.39 5.37
CA TYR A 69 5.42 13.12 4.43
C TYR A 69 6.61 14.08 4.60
N GLY A 70 6.47 15.11 5.42
CA GLY A 70 7.49 16.11 5.65
C GLY A 70 7.42 17.29 4.69
N LYS A 71 8.06 18.39 5.11
CA LYS A 71 8.02 19.67 4.43
C LYS A 71 8.69 19.66 3.06
N GLU A 72 9.88 19.07 2.94
CA GLU A 72 10.64 19.08 1.68
C GLU A 72 9.85 18.45 0.53
N LEU A 73 9.22 17.28 0.76
CA LEU A 73 8.42 16.61 -0.25
C LEU A 73 7.16 17.43 -0.60
N THR A 74 6.55 18.06 0.40
CA THR A 74 5.33 18.87 0.20
C THR A 74 5.61 20.16 -0.56
N ASP A 75 6.78 20.78 -0.35
CA ASP A 75 7.22 21.95 -1.12
C ASP A 75 7.41 21.59 -2.60
N LYS A 76 8.05 20.43 -2.89
CA LYS A 76 8.18 19.90 -4.27
C LYS A 76 6.80 19.60 -4.88
N LEU A 77 5.87 19.05 -4.09
CA LEU A 77 4.51 18.76 -4.51
C LEU A 77 3.74 20.03 -4.88
N ARG A 78 3.78 21.08 -4.04
CA ARG A 78 3.15 22.38 -4.32
C ARG A 78 3.66 22.99 -5.63
N GLN A 79 4.98 22.96 -5.86
CA GLN A 79 5.57 23.43 -7.11
C GLN A 79 5.08 22.64 -8.33
N THR A 80 4.97 21.32 -8.19
CA THR A 80 4.55 20.43 -9.27
C THR A 80 3.07 20.58 -9.60
N LEU A 81 2.21 20.70 -8.59
CA LEU A 81 0.79 21.00 -8.75
C LEU A 81 0.58 22.31 -9.52
N HIS A 82 1.33 23.36 -9.16
CA HIS A 82 1.28 24.65 -9.85
C HIS A 82 1.78 24.55 -11.30
N MET A 83 2.90 23.85 -11.52
CA MET A 83 3.49 23.67 -12.85
C MET A 83 2.55 22.95 -13.83
N TYR A 84 1.84 21.93 -13.36
CA TYR A 84 0.89 21.17 -14.19
C TYR A 84 -0.55 21.68 -14.13
N ALA A 85 -0.82 22.73 -13.34
CA ALA A 85 -2.16 23.24 -13.07
C ALA A 85 -3.15 22.13 -12.64
N VAL A 86 -2.69 21.21 -11.79
CA VAL A 86 -3.49 20.09 -11.30
C VAL A 86 -4.27 20.52 -10.07
N HIS A 87 -5.57 20.22 -10.06
CA HIS A 87 -6.42 20.42 -8.89
C HIS A 87 -6.40 19.18 -7.99
N ILE A 88 -6.26 19.40 -6.69
CA ILE A 88 -6.36 18.32 -5.70
C ILE A 88 -7.83 17.87 -5.63
N ALA A 89 -8.06 16.57 -5.81
CA ALA A 89 -9.39 15.99 -5.77
C ALA A 89 -10.01 16.11 -4.37
N ASP A 90 -11.34 16.21 -4.32
CA ASP A 90 -12.07 16.32 -3.05
C ASP A 90 -12.00 15.08 -2.17
N THR A 91 -11.97 13.94 -2.83
CA THR A 91 -11.84 12.62 -2.21
C THR A 91 -10.68 11.90 -2.86
N SER A 92 -9.77 11.35 -2.06
CA SER A 92 -8.66 10.58 -2.58
C SER A 92 -9.13 9.25 -3.16
N ASP A 93 -9.00 9.10 -4.47
CA ASP A 93 -9.25 7.85 -5.16
C ASP A 93 -7.97 7.02 -5.29
N TYR A 94 -7.97 5.84 -4.66
CA TYR A 94 -6.87 4.87 -4.78
C TYR A 94 -6.73 4.31 -6.19
N TRP A 95 -7.83 4.07 -6.89
CA TRP A 95 -7.77 3.48 -8.21
C TRP A 95 -7.09 4.44 -9.18
N GLU A 96 -7.42 5.73 -9.15
CA GLU A 96 -6.72 6.77 -9.92
C GLU A 96 -5.23 6.85 -9.55
N ALA A 97 -4.88 6.62 -8.29
CA ALA A 97 -3.48 6.58 -7.85
C ALA A 97 -2.74 5.27 -8.18
N ILE A 98 -3.44 4.18 -8.50
CA ILE A 98 -2.86 2.85 -8.79
C ILE A 98 -2.78 2.61 -10.30
N CYS A 99 -3.86 2.94 -11.02
CA CYS A 99 -4.07 2.56 -12.41
C CYS A 99 -2.95 3.04 -13.35
N PRO A 100 -2.49 4.32 -13.29
CA PRO A 100 -1.44 4.77 -14.20
C PRO A 100 -0.11 4.05 -13.98
N LEU A 101 0.24 3.76 -12.72
CA LEU A 101 1.44 2.99 -12.37
C LEU A 101 1.36 1.54 -12.87
N VAL A 102 0.23 0.87 -12.61
CA VAL A 102 -0.01 -0.50 -13.06
C VAL A 102 0.07 -0.60 -14.58
N LYS A 103 -0.62 0.28 -15.28
CA LYS A 103 -0.62 0.32 -16.74
C LYS A 103 0.77 0.58 -17.30
N THR A 104 1.53 1.49 -16.68
CA THR A 104 2.92 1.75 -17.07
C THR A 104 3.80 0.51 -16.88
N CYS A 105 3.60 -0.25 -15.80
CA CYS A 105 4.31 -1.51 -15.59
C CYS A 105 3.94 -2.55 -16.66
N GLU A 106 2.68 -2.64 -17.05
CA GLU A 106 2.19 -3.56 -18.08
C GLU A 106 2.73 -3.20 -19.47
N ASP A 107 2.62 -1.93 -19.86
CA ASP A 107 3.08 -1.43 -21.16
C ASP A 107 4.60 -1.58 -21.36
N LEU A 108 5.37 -1.60 -20.26
CA LEU A 108 6.83 -1.74 -20.26
C LEU A 108 7.31 -3.15 -19.92
N ASP A 109 6.42 -4.14 -19.81
CA ASP A 109 6.73 -5.51 -19.39
C ASP A 109 7.54 -5.58 -18.07
N ILE A 110 7.16 -4.77 -17.09
CA ILE A 110 7.74 -4.74 -15.75
C ILE A 110 6.92 -5.66 -14.84
N PRO A 111 7.48 -6.78 -14.35
CA PRO A 111 6.85 -7.56 -13.29
C PRO A 111 6.54 -6.69 -12.07
N TYR A 112 5.29 -6.71 -11.62
CA TYR A 112 4.85 -5.93 -10.48
C TYR A 112 3.81 -6.67 -9.64
N ALA A 113 3.62 -6.23 -8.39
CA ALA A 113 2.51 -6.61 -7.54
C ALA A 113 2.24 -5.56 -6.46
N LEU A 114 0.97 -5.35 -6.13
CA LEU A 114 0.60 -4.60 -4.92
C LEU A 114 0.93 -5.42 -3.66
N SER A 115 1.37 -4.71 -2.62
CA SER A 115 1.91 -5.27 -1.38
C SER A 115 1.53 -4.41 -0.17
N GLY A 116 2.24 -4.60 0.94
CA GLY A 116 2.16 -3.76 2.13
C GLY A 116 0.75 -3.66 2.74
N SER A 117 0.46 -2.51 3.32
CA SER A 117 -0.75 -2.28 4.12
C SER A 117 -2.06 -2.41 3.33
N LEU A 118 -2.04 -2.10 2.03
CA LEU A 118 -3.20 -2.30 1.17
C LEU A 118 -3.46 -3.80 0.96
N ALA A 119 -2.43 -4.58 0.66
CA ALA A 119 -2.57 -6.03 0.50
C ALA A 119 -2.96 -6.72 1.81
N SER A 120 -2.37 -6.33 2.95
CA SER A 120 -2.76 -6.87 4.26
C SER A 120 -4.21 -6.54 4.60
N SER A 121 -4.69 -5.33 4.29
CA SER A 121 -6.10 -4.94 4.48
C SER A 121 -7.08 -5.72 3.59
N LEU A 122 -6.68 -6.05 2.35
CA LEU A 122 -7.53 -6.82 1.44
C LEU A 122 -7.65 -8.29 1.83
N TYR A 123 -6.58 -8.89 2.36
CA TYR A 123 -6.60 -10.28 2.84
C TYR A 123 -6.98 -10.43 4.31
N GLY A 124 -6.86 -9.37 5.10
CA GLY A 124 -7.00 -9.34 6.55
C GLY A 124 -8.19 -8.51 7.01
N MET A 125 -8.05 -7.90 8.19
CA MET A 125 -8.99 -6.91 8.69
C MET A 125 -8.73 -5.56 8.01
N GLU A 126 -9.79 -4.90 7.54
CA GLU A 126 -9.63 -3.64 6.82
C GLU A 126 -9.14 -2.51 7.73
N ARG A 127 -8.20 -1.69 7.25
CA ARG A 127 -7.80 -0.44 7.89
C ARG A 127 -7.53 0.66 6.87
N ALA A 128 -7.50 1.92 7.35
CA ALA A 128 -7.05 3.05 6.56
C ALA A 128 -5.52 2.94 6.33
N THR A 129 -5.06 3.38 5.17
CA THR A 129 -3.63 3.52 4.86
C THR A 129 -3.38 4.83 4.13
N LEU A 130 -2.19 5.44 4.21
CA LEU A 130 -1.84 6.63 3.40
C LEU A 130 -0.78 6.31 2.34
N GLN A 131 -0.51 5.03 2.16
CA GLN A 131 0.57 4.55 1.33
C GLN A 131 0.09 3.36 0.51
N ILE A 132 0.45 3.38 -0.77
CA ILE A 132 0.29 2.25 -1.67
C ILE A 132 1.68 1.65 -1.88
N ASP A 133 1.85 0.39 -1.51
CA ASP A 133 3.13 -0.31 -1.64
C ASP A 133 3.12 -1.19 -2.89
N VAL A 134 4.08 -0.98 -3.78
CA VAL A 134 4.23 -1.75 -5.02
C VAL A 134 5.60 -2.38 -5.04
N VAL A 135 5.67 -3.67 -5.32
CA VAL A 135 6.92 -4.34 -5.69
C VAL A 135 7.02 -4.34 -7.20
N ALA A 136 8.14 -3.90 -7.77
CA ALA A 136 8.34 -3.86 -9.22
C ALA A 136 9.79 -4.15 -9.63
N ASP A 137 10.01 -5.02 -10.63
CA ASP A 137 11.33 -5.32 -11.21
C ASP A 137 11.79 -4.22 -12.19
N LEU A 138 11.93 -3.01 -11.67
CA LEU A 138 12.45 -1.88 -12.42
C LEU A 138 13.96 -2.01 -12.64
N ARG A 139 14.37 -1.76 -13.89
CA ARG A 139 15.77 -1.79 -14.33
C ARG A 139 16.11 -0.46 -14.99
N GLN A 140 17.41 -0.16 -15.08
CA GLN A 140 17.88 1.11 -15.65
C GLN A 140 17.32 1.39 -17.05
N LYS A 141 17.10 0.34 -17.86
CA LYS A 141 16.49 0.44 -19.19
C LYS A 141 15.05 0.97 -19.20
N HIS A 142 14.31 0.82 -18.10
CA HIS A 142 12.92 1.27 -17.97
C HIS A 142 12.82 2.74 -17.54
N LEU A 143 13.87 3.31 -16.93
CA LEU A 143 13.80 4.59 -16.21
C LEU A 143 13.17 5.72 -17.02
N LEU A 144 13.63 5.92 -18.26
CA LEU A 144 13.15 7.01 -19.11
C LEU A 144 11.65 6.86 -19.38
N SER A 145 11.24 5.75 -19.99
CA SER A 145 9.83 5.50 -20.32
C SER A 145 8.91 5.47 -19.11
N PHE A 146 9.38 4.89 -17.99
CA PHE A 146 8.63 4.86 -16.73
C PHE A 146 8.34 6.27 -16.21
N CYS A 147 9.34 7.15 -16.19
CA CYS A 147 9.17 8.54 -15.75
C CYS A 147 8.28 9.32 -16.72
N ASP A 148 8.47 9.14 -18.03
CA ASP A 148 7.73 9.89 -19.05
C ASP A 148 6.24 9.56 -18.98
N HIS A 149 5.87 8.27 -18.85
CA HIS A 149 4.47 7.83 -18.74
C HIS A 149 3.79 8.32 -17.46
N LEU A 150 4.52 8.42 -16.35
CA LEU A 150 3.97 8.76 -15.03
C LEU A 150 4.03 10.25 -14.69
N SER A 151 4.84 11.03 -15.39
CA SER A 151 5.05 12.46 -15.11
C SER A 151 3.78 13.32 -15.11
N PRO A 152 2.72 13.02 -15.89
CA PRO A 152 1.46 13.77 -15.80
C PRO A 152 0.67 13.52 -14.51
N PHE A 153 0.89 12.37 -13.86
CA PHE A 153 0.05 11.90 -12.75
C PHE A 153 0.76 11.99 -11.39
N TYR A 154 2.09 11.98 -11.37
CA TYR A 154 2.87 11.92 -10.13
C TYR A 154 3.94 13.00 -10.04
N LEU A 155 4.17 13.48 -8.82
CA LEU A 155 5.47 14.00 -8.43
C LEU A 155 6.47 12.84 -8.43
N LEU A 156 7.45 12.90 -9.34
CA LEU A 156 8.49 11.89 -9.50
C LEU A 156 9.87 12.54 -9.70
N PRO A 157 10.78 12.44 -8.72
CA PRO A 157 12.15 12.94 -8.89
C PRO A 157 12.99 11.93 -9.67
N ARG A 158 13.12 12.12 -10.99
CA ARG A 158 13.78 11.15 -11.90
C ARG A 158 15.19 10.75 -11.47
N GLU A 159 15.98 11.68 -10.94
CA GLU A 159 17.34 11.38 -10.44
C GLU A 159 17.31 10.46 -9.22
N GLU A 160 16.41 10.70 -8.28
CA GLU A 160 16.22 9.85 -7.09
C GLU A 160 15.75 8.45 -7.48
N ILE A 161 14.82 8.34 -8.45
CA ILE A 161 14.35 7.06 -8.99
C ILE A 161 15.49 6.32 -9.68
N GLY A 162 16.29 7.01 -10.50
CA GLY A 162 17.45 6.42 -11.17
C GLY A 162 18.49 5.89 -10.18
N ALA A 163 18.81 6.67 -9.14
CA ALA A 163 19.71 6.24 -8.08
C ALA A 163 19.14 5.02 -7.31
N ALA A 164 17.84 5.02 -7.01
CA ALA A 164 17.18 3.94 -6.29
C ALA A 164 17.18 2.63 -7.11
N ILE A 165 16.91 2.70 -8.42
CA ILE A 165 17.00 1.54 -9.32
C ILE A 165 18.43 0.97 -9.34
N GLN A 166 19.45 1.82 -9.41
CA GLN A 166 20.85 1.38 -9.42
C GLN A 166 21.26 0.75 -8.09
N GLN A 167 20.88 1.37 -6.97
CA GLN A 167 21.23 0.92 -5.63
C GLN A 167 20.33 -0.21 -5.13
N GLN A 168 19.27 -0.54 -5.87
CA GLN A 168 18.24 -1.49 -5.46
C GLN A 168 17.62 -1.08 -4.11
N THR A 169 17.27 0.20 -3.99
CA THR A 169 16.54 0.78 -2.85
C THR A 169 15.11 1.14 -3.25
N SER A 170 14.22 1.33 -2.27
CA SER A 170 12.86 1.80 -2.53
C SER A 170 12.86 3.30 -2.84
N PHE A 171 11.87 3.75 -3.60
CA PHE A 171 11.62 5.17 -3.85
C PHE A 171 10.12 5.47 -3.74
N ALA A 172 9.77 6.74 -3.52
CA ALA A 172 8.39 7.18 -3.39
C ALA A 172 7.99 8.07 -4.57
N LEU A 173 6.74 7.94 -4.99
CA LEU A 173 6.02 8.82 -5.89
C LEU A 173 4.85 9.41 -5.09
N VAL A 174 4.37 10.59 -5.47
CA VAL A 174 3.14 11.15 -4.88
C VAL A 174 2.16 11.44 -6.01
N HIS A 175 0.99 10.80 -5.98
CA HIS A 175 -0.05 11.05 -6.96
C HIS A 175 -0.61 12.47 -6.77
N LEU A 176 -0.66 13.26 -7.84
CA LEU A 176 -0.90 14.70 -7.75
C LEU A 176 -2.33 15.01 -7.28
N GLU A 177 -3.34 14.34 -7.85
CA GLU A 177 -4.74 14.65 -7.50
C GLU A 177 -5.15 14.12 -6.13
N SER A 178 -4.74 12.90 -5.78
CA SER A 178 -5.18 12.23 -4.54
C SER A 178 -4.24 12.46 -3.35
N LEU A 179 -3.04 13.00 -3.61
CA LEU A 179 -1.93 13.15 -2.67
C LEU A 179 -1.44 11.85 -2.05
N LEU A 180 -1.87 10.69 -2.55
CA LEU A 180 -1.43 9.39 -2.03
C LEU A 180 0.02 9.13 -2.40
N LYS A 181 0.81 8.75 -1.40
CA LYS A 181 2.18 8.30 -1.60
C LYS A 181 2.21 6.85 -2.08
N VAL A 182 2.91 6.61 -3.18
CA VAL A 182 3.16 5.27 -3.72
C VAL A 182 4.62 4.93 -3.52
N VAL A 183 4.90 3.87 -2.77
CA VAL A 183 6.28 3.40 -2.54
C VAL A 183 6.55 2.21 -3.43
N VAL A 184 7.52 2.37 -4.32
CA VAL A 184 7.97 1.31 -5.22
C VAL A 184 9.24 0.68 -4.65
N THR A 185 9.19 -0.63 -4.43
CA THR A 185 10.28 -1.40 -3.84
C THR A 185 10.78 -2.46 -4.83
N PRO A 186 12.10 -2.58 -5.07
CA PRO A 186 12.61 -3.64 -5.92
C PRO A 186 12.50 -5.01 -5.22
N PRO A 187 12.27 -6.11 -5.96
CA PRO A 187 12.07 -7.45 -5.39
C PRO A 187 13.22 -7.91 -4.49
N ARG A 188 14.45 -7.45 -4.77
CA ARG A 188 15.65 -7.76 -4.00
C ARG A 188 15.55 -7.33 -2.53
N ILE A 189 14.87 -6.22 -2.24
CA ILE A 189 14.70 -5.73 -0.86
C ILE A 189 13.64 -6.55 -0.11
N MET A 190 12.62 -7.02 -0.81
CA MET A 190 11.52 -7.79 -0.22
C MET A 190 11.96 -9.17 0.29
N ALA A 191 13.25 -9.51 0.17
CA ALA A 191 13.90 -10.75 0.58
C ALA A 191 13.36 -12.04 -0.11
N LEU A 192 12.11 -12.05 -0.57
CA LEU A 192 11.51 -13.07 -1.43
C LEU A 192 12.06 -13.04 -2.87
N GLY A 193 12.57 -11.89 -3.34
CA GLY A 193 13.19 -11.75 -4.66
C GLY A 193 12.23 -11.90 -5.84
N GLN A 194 12.79 -12.00 -7.04
CA GLN A 194 12.05 -12.15 -8.31
C GLN A 194 11.04 -13.32 -8.35
N PRO A 195 11.32 -14.51 -7.76
CA PRO A 195 10.39 -15.63 -7.80
C PRO A 195 9.01 -15.34 -7.18
N MET A 196 8.88 -14.26 -6.41
CA MET A 196 7.61 -13.86 -5.81
C MET A 196 6.53 -13.59 -6.88
N PHE A 197 6.92 -13.12 -8.07
CA PHE A 197 5.97 -12.84 -9.15
C PHE A 197 5.29 -14.08 -9.73
N HIS A 198 5.82 -15.29 -9.50
CA HIS A 198 5.18 -16.52 -9.95
C HIS A 198 3.95 -16.93 -9.12
N ARG A 199 3.75 -16.29 -7.96
CA ARG A 199 2.70 -16.64 -7.00
C ARG A 199 1.77 -15.47 -6.69
N VAL A 200 1.76 -14.43 -7.52
CA VAL A 200 0.81 -13.31 -7.37
C VAL A 200 -0.62 -13.77 -7.62
N ARG A 201 -1.58 -13.07 -7.01
CA ARG A 201 -3.01 -13.24 -7.25
C ARG A 201 -3.50 -12.11 -8.13
N GLU A 202 -4.31 -12.44 -9.13
CA GLU A 202 -5.06 -11.46 -9.89
C GLU A 202 -6.37 -11.16 -9.17
N ALA A 203 -6.69 -9.88 -8.98
CA ALA A 203 -7.97 -9.46 -8.41
C ALA A 203 -8.51 -8.20 -9.08
N VAL A 204 -9.84 -8.13 -9.20
CA VAL A 204 -10.55 -6.93 -9.61
C VAL A 204 -10.84 -6.10 -8.36
N LEU A 205 -10.27 -4.89 -8.29
CA LEU A 205 -10.45 -3.98 -7.17
C LEU A 205 -11.60 -2.99 -7.38
N VAL A 206 -11.90 -2.63 -8.62
CA VAL A 206 -13.03 -1.77 -9.00
C VAL A 206 -13.89 -2.48 -10.04
N GLU A 207 -15.20 -2.42 -9.91
CA GLU A 207 -16.10 -3.10 -10.84
C GLU A 207 -15.88 -2.63 -12.28
N ARG A 208 -15.82 -3.58 -13.23
CA ARG A 208 -15.62 -3.34 -14.68
C ARG A 208 -14.22 -2.83 -15.07
N GLU A 209 -13.33 -2.65 -14.11
CA GLU A 209 -11.92 -2.37 -14.35
C GLU A 209 -11.11 -3.66 -14.54
N GLN A 210 -9.89 -3.50 -15.06
CA GLN A 210 -8.98 -4.62 -15.24
C GLN A 210 -8.53 -5.22 -13.90
N SER A 211 -8.27 -6.53 -13.90
CA SER A 211 -7.64 -7.18 -12.76
C SER A 211 -6.21 -6.70 -12.60
N ILE A 212 -5.75 -6.59 -11.36
CA ILE A 212 -4.37 -6.23 -11.04
C ILE A 212 -3.69 -7.34 -10.24
N ARG A 213 -2.36 -7.32 -10.22
CA ARG A 213 -1.55 -8.29 -9.48
C ARG A 213 -1.34 -7.85 -8.04
N LEU A 214 -1.65 -8.72 -7.09
CA LEU A 214 -1.34 -8.58 -5.67
C LEU A 214 -0.41 -9.71 -5.23
N LEU A 215 0.46 -9.46 -4.25
CA LEU A 215 1.15 -10.55 -3.57
C LEU A 215 0.12 -11.52 -2.97
N ALA A 216 0.43 -12.81 -2.97
CA ALA A 216 -0.42 -13.79 -2.30
C ALA A 216 -0.42 -13.56 -0.78
N PRO A 217 -1.50 -13.97 -0.07
CA PRO A 217 -1.58 -13.78 1.38
C PRO A 217 -0.41 -14.42 2.13
N GLU A 218 0.12 -15.55 1.68
CA GLU A 218 1.31 -16.18 2.27
C GLU A 218 2.54 -15.28 2.16
N GLN A 219 2.74 -14.63 1.00
CA GLN A 219 3.85 -13.71 0.80
C GLN A 219 3.69 -12.46 1.68
N VAL A 220 2.46 -11.93 1.80
CA VAL A 220 2.15 -10.80 2.68
C VAL A 220 2.49 -11.15 4.14
N ILE A 221 2.09 -12.34 4.62
CA ILE A 221 2.41 -12.83 5.97
C ILE A 221 3.92 -12.86 6.20
N VAL A 222 4.68 -13.48 5.30
CA VAL A 222 6.13 -13.63 5.48
C VAL A 222 6.83 -12.26 5.46
N LEU A 223 6.39 -11.34 4.61
CA LEU A 223 6.93 -9.96 4.59
C LEU A 223 6.62 -9.21 5.89
N LEU A 224 5.42 -9.35 6.44
CA LEU A 224 5.04 -8.77 7.73
C LEU A 224 5.86 -9.36 8.87
N LEU A 225 6.05 -10.68 8.91
CA LEU A 225 6.93 -11.35 9.90
C LEU A 225 8.36 -10.81 9.84
N GLY A 226 8.92 -10.70 8.63
CA GLY A 226 10.26 -10.14 8.44
C GLY A 226 10.35 -8.68 8.87
N ALA A 227 9.33 -7.87 8.60
CA ALA A 227 9.27 -6.47 9.03
C ALA A 227 9.13 -6.36 10.56
N PHE A 228 8.30 -7.20 11.17
CA PHE A 228 8.11 -7.27 12.62
C PHE A 228 9.40 -7.66 13.34
N LYS A 229 10.12 -8.69 12.85
CA LYS A 229 11.44 -9.08 13.37
C LYS A 229 12.46 -7.93 13.30
N ARG A 230 12.48 -7.17 12.20
CA ARG A 230 13.38 -6.00 12.04
C ARG A 230 13.00 -4.81 12.92
N SER A 231 11.76 -4.76 13.42
CA SER A 231 11.28 -3.72 14.33
C SER A 231 11.53 -4.03 15.81
N ASP A 232 12.40 -5.01 16.10
CA ASP A 232 12.59 -5.58 17.43
C ASP A 232 11.25 -6.00 18.08
N GLU A 233 10.31 -6.48 17.26
CA GLU A 233 8.97 -6.92 17.68
C GLU A 233 8.11 -5.83 18.35
N GLY A 234 8.44 -4.55 18.13
CA GLY A 234 7.76 -3.41 18.76
C GLY A 234 6.69 -2.73 17.91
N ALA A 235 6.45 -3.21 16.68
CA ALA A 235 5.50 -2.59 15.75
C ALA A 235 4.11 -3.24 15.80
N ASP A 236 3.28 -2.79 16.75
CA ASP A 236 1.92 -3.30 16.97
C ASP A 236 1.08 -3.32 15.68
N ASP A 237 1.16 -2.28 14.84
CA ASP A 237 0.44 -2.23 13.57
C ASP A 237 0.78 -3.40 12.64
N LEU A 238 2.05 -3.79 12.56
CA LEU A 238 2.49 -4.94 11.75
C LEU A 238 1.96 -6.25 12.33
N TRP A 239 1.91 -6.35 13.65
CA TRP A 239 1.38 -7.51 14.35
C TRP A 239 -0.13 -7.64 14.14
N TYR A 240 -0.90 -6.55 14.20
CA TYR A 240 -2.33 -6.56 13.93
C TYR A 240 -2.63 -6.91 12.46
N ASP A 241 -1.87 -6.36 11.51
CA ASP A 241 -1.98 -6.73 10.09
C ASP A 241 -1.73 -8.24 9.89
N LEU A 242 -0.67 -8.77 10.49
CA LEU A 242 -0.32 -10.19 10.44
C LEU A 242 -1.44 -11.07 11.00
N LEU A 243 -1.93 -10.77 12.20
CA LEU A 243 -3.04 -11.47 12.81
C LEU A 243 -4.32 -11.35 11.97
N GLY A 244 -4.52 -10.20 11.31
CA GLY A 244 -5.67 -9.95 10.44
C GLY A 244 -5.70 -10.90 9.28
N VAL A 245 -4.59 -10.98 8.54
CA VAL A 245 -4.45 -11.88 7.39
C VAL A 245 -4.59 -13.34 7.83
N LEU A 246 -3.92 -13.76 8.91
CA LEU A 246 -4.01 -15.13 9.42
C LEU A 246 -5.45 -15.52 9.80
N LYS A 247 -6.17 -14.65 10.53
CA LYS A 247 -7.54 -14.92 10.97
C LYS A 247 -8.53 -14.92 9.80
N VAL A 248 -8.41 -13.97 8.89
CA VAL A 248 -9.35 -13.83 7.76
C VAL A 248 -9.10 -14.88 6.70
N GLN A 249 -7.86 -15.20 6.35
CA GLN A 249 -7.58 -16.27 5.37
C GLN A 249 -7.79 -17.66 5.99
N GLY A 250 -7.32 -17.87 7.23
CA GLY A 250 -7.54 -19.12 7.96
C GLY A 250 -7.14 -20.35 7.16
N THR A 251 -8.13 -21.20 6.86
CA THR A 251 -7.93 -22.48 6.13
C THR A 251 -7.63 -22.31 4.64
N ASP A 252 -7.79 -21.10 4.08
CA ASP A 252 -7.51 -20.83 2.67
C ASP A 252 -6.00 -20.61 2.40
N LEU A 253 -5.19 -20.52 3.46
CA LEU A 253 -3.73 -20.39 3.37
C LEU A 253 -3.08 -21.70 2.94
N ASP A 254 -2.15 -21.60 1.97
CA ASP A 254 -1.22 -22.67 1.63
C ASP A 254 -0.11 -22.75 2.71
N MET A 255 -0.42 -23.46 3.80
CA MET A 255 0.49 -23.63 4.93
C MET A 255 1.85 -24.23 4.55
N PRO A 256 1.94 -25.26 3.67
CA PRO A 256 3.24 -25.74 3.17
C PRO A 256 4.06 -24.65 2.46
N SER A 257 3.44 -23.85 1.59
CA SER A 257 4.11 -22.73 0.93
C SER A 257 4.53 -21.66 1.93
N LEU A 258 3.68 -21.32 2.88
CA LEU A 258 3.95 -20.33 3.91
C LEU A 258 5.16 -20.74 4.76
N ALA A 259 5.19 -21.98 5.25
CA ALA A 259 6.31 -22.51 6.02
C ALA A 259 7.62 -22.53 5.21
N GLN A 260 7.56 -22.91 3.94
CA GLN A 260 8.72 -22.88 3.04
C GLN A 260 9.29 -21.46 2.89
N GLN A 261 8.43 -20.46 2.70
CA GLN A 261 8.85 -19.07 2.53
C GLN A 261 9.33 -18.45 3.85
N ALA A 262 8.70 -18.78 4.98
CA ALA A 262 9.14 -18.36 6.30
C ALA A 262 10.55 -18.87 6.63
N ALA A 263 10.84 -20.14 6.30
CA ALA A 263 12.18 -20.71 6.45
C ALA A 263 13.21 -20.02 5.56
N ALA A 264 12.85 -19.65 4.34
CA ALA A 264 13.76 -18.92 3.43
C ALA A 264 14.11 -17.51 3.95
N LEU A 265 13.26 -16.91 4.79
CA LEU A 265 13.48 -15.59 5.38
C LEU A 265 13.89 -15.62 6.86
N ASP A 266 14.19 -16.80 7.42
CA ASP A 266 14.58 -16.97 8.83
C ASP A 266 13.55 -16.37 9.81
N VAL A 267 12.26 -16.62 9.56
CA VAL A 267 11.14 -16.15 10.40
C VAL A 267 10.19 -17.29 10.83
N THR A 268 10.61 -18.55 10.69
CA THR A 268 9.81 -19.72 11.07
C THR A 268 9.39 -19.68 12.54
N GLU A 269 10.30 -19.25 13.42
CA GLU A 269 10.07 -19.14 14.87
C GLU A 269 8.93 -18.19 15.25
N LEU A 270 8.60 -17.22 14.40
CA LEU A 270 7.51 -16.28 14.62
C LEU A 270 6.16 -16.80 14.10
N LEU A 271 6.17 -17.89 13.32
CA LEU A 271 4.97 -18.54 12.80
C LEU A 271 4.42 -19.62 13.75
N GLU A 272 5.28 -20.19 14.60
CA GLU A 272 4.97 -21.25 15.58
C GLU A 272 4.36 -20.71 16.89
#